data_AF-A0A7R6TN21-F1
#
_entry.id   AF-A0A7R6TN21-F1
#
_cell.length_a   1.000
_cell.length_b   1.000
_cell.length_c   1.000
_cell.angle_alpha   90.00
_cell.angle_beta   90.00
_cell.angle_gamma   90.00
#
_symmetry.space_group_name_H-M   'P 1'
#
loop_
_entity.id
_entity.type
_entity.pdbx_description
1 polymer ?
#
loop_
_entity_poly.entity_id
_entity_poly.type
_entity_poly.pdbx_seq_one_letter_code
_entity_poly.pdbx_strand_id
1 'polypeptide(L)'
;MEWVAVVQQLNTDLFAIEMTRSGLLLQKQAIGSIPLIKADGIPISKDEFKELGATGMIFEQIAVEAIIGLTANAIETFAIRLQRHLGIQWEAFKLPRNEIRFADRVRQFRAINNVFKHQEGFIDAKSSRSAKHLVDQGLFSDETYLKHLPAKKIVPELETALFETFAHLYEVTFNIANLPNRLEGKSHRTLIQALRELAVYPIIEPILFRSER
;
A
#
# COMPACT_ATOMS: atom_id res chain seq x y z
N MET A 1 2.22 28.28 5.81
CA MET A 1 1.28 27.30 5.22
C MET A 1 2.03 26.14 4.56
N GLU A 2 3.07 25.60 5.20
CA GLU A 2 3.95 24.62 4.54
C GLU A 2 3.51 23.16 4.76
N TRP A 3 2.85 22.87 5.88
CA TRP A 3 2.29 21.53 6.16
C TRP A 3 1.13 21.16 5.23
N VAL A 4 0.40 22.16 4.70
CA VAL A 4 -0.72 21.95 3.77
C VAL A 4 -0.23 21.27 2.49
N ALA A 5 0.94 21.66 1.97
CA ALA A 5 1.53 21.05 0.79
C ALA A 5 1.90 19.57 1.02
N VAL A 6 2.31 19.22 2.24
CA VAL A 6 2.59 17.83 2.64
C VAL A 6 1.29 17.02 2.66
N VAL A 7 0.23 17.55 3.27
CA VAL A 7 -1.10 16.91 3.32
C VAL A 7 -1.71 16.74 1.93
N GLN A 8 -1.61 17.75 1.06
CA GLN A 8 -2.12 17.67 -0.32
C GLN A 8 -1.42 16.57 -1.13
N GLN A 9 -0.10 16.40 -0.95
CA GLN A 9 0.62 15.29 -1.56
C GLN A 9 0.14 13.95 -1.00
N LEU A 10 0.00 13.79 0.32
CA LEU A 10 -0.54 12.57 0.92
C LEU A 10 -1.94 12.22 0.39
N ASN A 11 -2.81 13.22 0.22
CA ASN A 11 -4.14 13.00 -0.35
C ASN A 11 -4.06 12.48 -1.79
N THR A 12 -3.17 13.08 -2.59
CA THR A 12 -2.97 12.69 -4.00
C THR A 12 -2.41 11.28 -4.10
N ASP A 13 -1.42 10.94 -3.28
CA ASP A 13 -0.80 9.62 -3.25
C ASP A 13 -1.80 8.55 -2.80
N LEU A 14 -2.57 8.80 -1.74
CA LEU A 14 -3.60 7.88 -1.26
C LEU A 14 -4.70 7.68 -2.32
N PHE A 15 -5.13 8.76 -2.96
CA PHE A 15 -6.11 8.69 -4.03
C PHE A 15 -5.62 7.85 -5.22
N ALA A 16 -4.40 8.10 -5.69
CA ALA A 16 -3.81 7.33 -6.79
C ALA A 16 -3.70 5.84 -6.44
N ILE A 17 -3.25 5.51 -5.23
CA ILE A 17 -3.17 4.11 -4.76
C ILE A 17 -4.55 3.48 -4.69
N GLU A 18 -5.56 4.17 -4.19
CA GLU A 18 -6.92 3.63 -4.10
C GLU A 18 -7.55 3.43 -5.49
N MET A 19 -7.29 4.33 -6.44
CA MET A 19 -7.67 4.15 -7.85
C MET A 19 -7.00 2.90 -8.43
N THR A 20 -5.68 2.75 -8.25
CA THR A 20 -4.95 1.57 -8.72
C THR A 20 -5.49 0.29 -8.09
N ARG A 21 -5.71 0.27 -6.77
CA ARG A 21 -6.25 -0.89 -6.05
C ARG A 21 -7.65 -1.26 -6.54
N SER A 22 -8.52 -0.27 -6.73
CA SER A 22 -9.88 -0.49 -7.24
C SER A 22 -9.85 -1.02 -8.67
N GLY A 23 -9.01 -0.45 -9.54
CA GLY A 23 -8.80 -0.94 -10.90
C GLY A 23 -8.27 -2.38 -10.93
N LEU A 24 -7.29 -2.70 -10.09
CA LEU A 24 -6.76 -4.06 -9.96
C LEU A 24 -7.83 -5.05 -9.48
N LEU A 25 -8.70 -4.64 -8.54
CA LEU A 25 -9.80 -5.46 -8.09
C LEU A 25 -10.81 -5.77 -9.21
N LEU A 26 -11.15 -4.77 -10.04
CA LEU A 26 -12.01 -4.96 -11.20
C LEU A 26 -11.39 -5.93 -12.22
N GLN A 27 -10.09 -5.80 -12.49
CA GLN A 27 -9.39 -6.72 -13.40
C GLN A 27 -9.33 -8.14 -12.84
N LYS A 28 -9.11 -8.31 -11.53
CA LYS A 28 -9.20 -9.62 -10.87
C LYS A 28 -10.58 -10.25 -11.04
N GLN A 29 -11.64 -9.47 -10.85
CA GLN A 29 -13.01 -9.94 -11.05
C GLN A 29 -13.27 -10.32 -12.52
N ALA A 30 -12.74 -9.56 -13.47
CA ALA A 30 -12.83 -9.86 -14.89
C ALA A 30 -12.15 -11.21 -15.23
N ILE A 31 -10.94 -11.46 -14.72
CA ILE A 31 -10.25 -12.76 -14.89
C ILE A 31 -11.07 -13.90 -14.31
N GLY A 32 -11.62 -13.72 -13.09
CA GLY A 32 -12.47 -14.71 -12.45
C GLY A 32 -13.82 -14.94 -13.15
N SER A 33 -14.22 -14.03 -14.04
CA SER A 33 -15.46 -14.10 -14.82
C SER A 33 -15.25 -14.65 -16.23
N ILE A 34 -14.02 -15.04 -16.60
CA ILE A 34 -13.75 -15.65 -17.91
C ILE A 34 -14.57 -16.95 -18.01
N PRO A 35 -15.44 -17.10 -19.04
CA PRO A 35 -16.25 -18.29 -19.20
C PRO A 35 -15.41 -19.55 -19.33
N LEU A 36 -15.82 -20.62 -18.65
CA LEU A 36 -15.21 -21.95 -18.78
C LEU A 36 -15.80 -22.75 -19.96
N ILE A 37 -16.42 -22.05 -20.91
CA ILE A 37 -17.06 -22.59 -22.10
C ILE A 37 -16.62 -21.71 -23.28
N LYS A 38 -16.24 -22.34 -24.38
CA LYS A 38 -15.83 -21.68 -25.64
C LYS A 38 -17.05 -21.12 -26.38
N ALA A 39 -16.80 -20.27 -27.37
CA ALA A 39 -17.87 -19.64 -28.16
C ALA A 39 -18.75 -20.65 -28.94
N ASP A 40 -18.23 -21.86 -29.20
CA ASP A 40 -18.93 -22.97 -29.84
C ASP A 40 -19.74 -23.84 -28.86
N GLY A 41 -19.77 -23.47 -27.57
CA GLY A 41 -20.48 -24.20 -26.52
C GLY A 41 -19.70 -25.36 -25.89
N ILE A 42 -18.45 -25.60 -26.31
CA ILE A 42 -17.62 -26.68 -25.77
C ILE A 42 -16.93 -26.21 -24.48
N PRO A 43 -16.95 -27.00 -23.38
CA PRO A 43 -16.18 -26.69 -22.18
C PRO A 43 -14.69 -26.52 -22.48
N ILE A 44 -14.00 -25.63 -21.75
CA ILE A 44 -12.54 -25.52 -21.87
C ILE A 44 -11.86 -26.81 -21.39
N SER A 45 -10.70 -27.10 -21.94
CA SER A 45 -9.86 -28.23 -21.53
C SER A 45 -9.27 -28.03 -20.13
N LYS A 46 -8.79 -29.12 -19.55
CA LYS A 46 -8.10 -29.11 -18.25
C LYS A 46 -6.86 -28.20 -18.26
N ASP A 47 -6.14 -28.14 -19.37
CA ASP A 47 -4.92 -27.35 -19.46
C ASP A 47 -5.23 -25.85 -19.60
N GLU A 48 -6.25 -25.49 -20.41
CA GLU A 48 -6.78 -24.12 -20.46
C GLU A 48 -7.28 -23.65 -19.08
N PHE A 49 -7.93 -24.53 -18.31
CA PHE A 49 -8.34 -24.21 -16.94
C PHE A 49 -7.15 -23.93 -16.01
N LYS A 50 -6.07 -24.71 -16.11
CA LYS A 50 -4.85 -24.47 -15.32
C LYS A 50 -4.18 -23.15 -15.70
N GLU A 51 -4.13 -22.82 -16.99
CA GLU A 51 -3.55 -21.56 -17.48
C GLU A 51 -4.32 -20.35 -16.95
N LEU A 52 -5.66 -20.41 -16.93
CA LEU A 52 -6.50 -19.38 -16.30
C LEU A 52 -6.21 -19.26 -14.80
N GLY A 53 -6.09 -20.38 -14.09
CA GLY A 53 -5.71 -20.40 -12.67
C GLY A 53 -4.33 -19.77 -12.42
N ALA A 54 -3.33 -20.13 -13.24
CA ALA A 54 -1.99 -19.56 -13.18
C ALA A 54 -2.00 -18.05 -13.45
N THR A 55 -2.77 -17.60 -14.45
CA THR A 55 -2.97 -16.18 -14.76
C THR A 55 -3.54 -15.42 -13.57
N GLY A 56 -4.53 -15.98 -12.88
CA GLY A 56 -5.07 -15.41 -11.65
C GLY A 56 -4.03 -15.26 -10.54
N MET A 57 -3.19 -16.28 -10.33
CA MET A 57 -2.12 -16.23 -9.32
C MET A 57 -1.04 -15.18 -9.66
N ILE A 58 -0.63 -15.11 -10.92
CA ILE A 58 0.32 -14.11 -11.41
C ILE A 58 -0.26 -12.71 -11.21
N PHE A 59 -1.53 -12.50 -11.56
CA PHE A 59 -2.20 -11.22 -11.38
C PHE A 59 -2.24 -10.79 -9.90
N GLU A 60 -2.58 -11.70 -8.98
CA GLU A 60 -2.57 -11.39 -7.55
C GLU A 60 -1.19 -10.95 -7.06
N GLN A 61 -0.14 -11.62 -7.52
CA GLN A 61 1.23 -11.29 -7.17
C GLN A 61 1.62 -9.90 -7.67
N ILE A 62 1.36 -9.61 -8.96
CA ILE A 62 1.61 -8.29 -9.56
C ILE A 62 0.83 -7.20 -8.82
N ALA A 63 -0.43 -7.45 -8.49
CA ALA A 63 -1.27 -6.49 -7.79
C ALA A 63 -0.70 -6.13 -6.41
N VAL A 64 -0.27 -7.12 -5.63
CA VAL A 64 0.32 -6.89 -4.30
C VAL A 64 1.67 -6.16 -4.41
N GLU A 65 2.55 -6.58 -5.33
CA GLU A 65 3.83 -5.90 -5.55
C GLU A 65 3.65 -4.44 -5.98
N ALA A 66 2.69 -4.15 -6.86
CA ALA A 66 2.37 -2.79 -7.28
C ALA A 66 1.90 -1.91 -6.11
N ILE A 67 0.97 -2.40 -5.29
CA ILE A 67 0.46 -1.64 -4.13
C ILE A 67 1.57 -1.42 -3.09
N ILE A 68 2.42 -2.41 -2.85
CA ILE A 68 3.59 -2.27 -1.96
C ILE A 68 4.54 -1.19 -2.50
N GLY A 69 4.85 -1.24 -3.79
CA GLY A 69 5.74 -0.29 -4.44
C GLY A 69 5.22 1.15 -4.40
N LEU A 70 3.94 1.36 -4.72
CA LEU A 70 3.31 2.68 -4.66
C LEU A 70 3.26 3.23 -3.23
N THR A 71 2.90 2.38 -2.26
CA THR A 71 2.86 2.77 -0.84
C THR A 71 4.26 3.15 -0.33
N ALA A 72 5.28 2.36 -0.66
CA ALA A 72 6.67 2.67 -0.30
C ALA A 72 7.15 3.97 -0.95
N ASN A 73 6.76 4.25 -2.19
CA ASN A 73 7.08 5.49 -2.88
C ASN A 73 6.37 6.71 -2.26
N ALA A 74 5.12 6.56 -1.80
CA ALA A 74 4.41 7.60 -1.05
C ALA A 74 5.13 7.93 0.27
N ILE A 75 5.65 6.92 0.97
CA ILE A 75 6.45 7.10 2.20
C ILE A 75 7.76 7.86 1.90
N GLU A 76 8.46 7.54 0.81
CA GLU A 76 9.67 8.26 0.39
C GLU A 76 9.37 9.71 0.01
N THR A 77 8.31 9.91 -0.77
CA THR A 77 7.85 11.23 -1.19
C THR A 77 7.47 12.09 0.01
N PHE A 78 6.77 11.51 0.98
CA PHE A 78 6.44 12.14 2.25
C PHE A 78 7.68 12.65 2.99
N ALA A 79 8.70 11.80 3.16
CA ALA A 79 9.96 12.18 3.80
C ALA A 79 10.64 13.36 3.09
N ILE A 80 10.71 13.31 1.76
CA ILE A 80 11.29 14.38 0.93
C ILE A 80 10.49 15.68 1.10
N ARG A 81 9.16 15.61 1.13
CA ARG A 81 8.29 16.78 1.28
C ARG A 81 8.38 17.39 2.67
N LEU A 82 8.48 16.58 3.73
CA LEU A 82 8.74 17.07 5.08
C LEU A 82 10.06 17.85 5.13
N GLN A 83 11.14 17.30 4.57
CA GLN A 83 12.42 18.00 4.54
C GLN A 83 12.34 19.28 3.71
N ARG A 84 11.73 19.22 2.54
CA ARG A 84 11.67 20.35 1.60
C ARG A 84 10.82 21.50 2.11
N HIS A 85 9.65 21.20 2.67
CA HIS A 85 8.67 22.22 3.05
C HIS A 85 8.73 22.60 4.51
N LEU A 86 9.19 21.71 5.40
CA LEU A 86 9.20 21.96 6.85
C LEU A 86 10.60 21.88 7.46
N GLY A 87 11.64 21.58 6.67
CA GLY A 87 13.01 21.43 7.17
C GLY A 87 13.22 20.23 8.09
N ILE A 88 12.26 19.31 8.16
CA ILE A 88 12.28 18.17 9.08
C ILE A 88 12.79 16.92 8.37
N GLN A 89 13.92 16.39 8.85
CA GLN A 89 14.41 15.09 8.44
C GLN A 89 13.61 13.99 9.13
N TRP A 90 12.75 13.32 8.36
CA TRP A 90 12.01 12.17 8.83
C TRP A 90 12.45 10.91 8.08
N GLU A 91 12.67 9.83 8.82
CA GLU A 91 13.01 8.51 8.27
C GLU A 91 12.19 7.46 9.02
N ALA A 92 11.46 6.60 8.32
CA ALA A 92 10.60 5.57 8.93
C ALA A 92 11.32 4.66 9.96
N PHE A 93 12.65 4.52 9.84
CA PHE A 93 13.51 3.71 10.71
C PHE A 93 14.27 4.52 11.79
N LYS A 94 14.10 5.84 11.88
CA LYS A 94 14.71 6.72 12.90
C LYS A 94 13.64 7.62 13.58
N LEU A 95 14.04 8.28 14.66
CA LEU A 95 13.23 8.95 15.70
C LEU A 95 12.04 9.86 15.26
N PRO A 96 11.09 10.17 16.19
CA PRO A 96 10.93 9.54 17.49
C PRO A 96 10.25 8.18 17.36
N ARG A 97 10.72 7.22 18.16
CA ARG A 97 10.05 5.92 18.36
C ARG A 97 8.78 6.05 19.19
N ASN A 98 8.50 7.25 19.70
CA ASN A 98 7.47 7.52 20.68
C ASN A 98 6.12 7.67 19.98
N GLU A 99 5.27 6.65 20.15
CA GLU A 99 3.81 6.73 20.33
C GLU A 99 2.93 7.27 19.19
N ILE A 100 3.39 7.24 17.93
CA ILE A 100 2.44 7.32 16.80
C ILE A 100 2.10 5.89 16.37
N ARG A 101 0.83 5.55 16.45
CA ARG A 101 0.32 4.24 16.07
C ARG A 101 0.65 3.91 14.61
N PHE A 102 0.70 2.62 14.31
CA PHE A 102 0.96 2.07 12.96
C PHE A 102 2.35 2.37 12.36
N ALA A 103 3.32 2.86 13.15
CA ALA A 103 4.69 3.06 12.67
C ALA A 103 5.31 1.80 12.05
N ASP A 104 4.97 0.62 12.57
CA ASP A 104 5.46 -0.65 12.03
C ASP A 104 4.90 -0.99 10.65
N ARG A 105 3.72 -0.49 10.29
CA ARG A 105 3.17 -0.67 8.92
C ARG A 105 4.01 0.07 7.90
N VAL A 106 4.40 1.31 8.21
CA VAL A 106 5.30 2.10 7.37
C VAL A 106 6.63 1.38 7.15
N ARG A 107 7.20 0.83 8.23
CA ARG A 107 8.47 0.08 8.18
C ARG A 107 8.32 -1.22 7.38
N GLN A 108 7.21 -1.93 7.56
CA GLN A 108 6.88 -3.15 6.81
C GLN A 108 6.85 -2.86 5.30
N PHE A 109 6.08 -1.87 4.85
CA PHE A 109 6.01 -1.52 3.42
C PHE A 109 7.37 -1.11 2.85
N ARG A 110 8.13 -0.28 3.58
CA ARG A 110 9.49 0.12 3.18
C ARG A 110 10.42 -1.08 3.06
N ALA A 111 10.43 -1.96 4.06
CA ALA A 111 11.33 -3.09 4.11
C ALA A 111 11.01 -4.12 3.02
N ILE A 112 9.73 -4.47 2.82
CA ILE A 112 9.31 -5.40 1.77
C ILE A 112 9.63 -4.84 0.39
N ASN A 113 9.32 -3.56 0.13
CA ASN A 113 9.64 -2.92 -1.14
C ASN A 113 11.16 -2.94 -1.43
N ASN A 114 12.00 -2.72 -0.42
CA ASN A 114 13.46 -2.78 -0.59
C ASN A 114 13.94 -4.19 -0.92
N VAL A 115 13.33 -5.22 -0.31
CA VAL A 115 13.62 -6.62 -0.65
C VAL A 115 13.23 -6.92 -2.10
N PHE A 116 12.07 -6.45 -2.57
CA PHE A 116 11.70 -6.59 -3.99
C PHE A 116 12.66 -5.85 -4.93
N LYS A 117 13.01 -4.59 -4.63
CA LYS A 117 13.84 -3.74 -5.50
C LYS A 117 15.31 -4.18 -5.56
N HIS A 118 15.87 -4.66 -4.46
CA HIS A 118 17.33 -4.84 -4.33
C HIS A 118 17.78 -6.27 -4.10
N GLN A 119 16.87 -7.17 -3.69
CA GLN A 119 17.17 -8.60 -3.48
C GLN A 119 16.23 -9.49 -4.33
N GLU A 120 15.57 -8.92 -5.34
CA GLU A 120 14.65 -9.62 -6.24
C GLU A 120 13.51 -10.36 -5.54
N GLY A 121 13.19 -10.01 -4.29
CA GLY A 121 12.20 -10.70 -3.46
C GLY A 121 12.78 -11.74 -2.48
N PHE A 122 14.09 -11.93 -2.42
CA PHE A 122 14.75 -12.87 -1.50
C PHE A 122 15.12 -12.20 -0.18
N ILE A 123 14.66 -12.76 0.93
CA ILE A 123 15.01 -12.30 2.27
C ILE A 123 16.31 -12.97 2.68
N ASP A 124 17.37 -12.19 2.76
CA ASP A 124 18.61 -12.57 3.44
C ASP A 124 18.92 -11.52 4.51
N ALA A 125 18.72 -11.86 5.78
CA ALA A 125 18.91 -10.96 6.92
C ALA A 125 20.35 -10.43 7.05
N LYS A 126 21.34 -11.11 6.46
CA LYS A 126 22.73 -10.65 6.45
C LYS A 126 22.98 -9.64 5.34
N SER A 127 22.23 -9.72 4.24
CA SER A 127 22.42 -8.87 3.06
C SER A 127 21.91 -7.43 3.24
N SER A 128 20.88 -7.21 4.07
CA SER A 128 20.29 -5.87 4.20
C SER A 128 19.59 -5.60 5.53
N ARG A 129 19.60 -4.33 5.94
CA ARG A 129 18.85 -3.84 7.11
C ARG A 129 17.33 -4.06 6.98
N SER A 130 16.81 -4.01 5.76
CA SER A 130 15.38 -4.23 5.49
C SER A 130 15.00 -5.70 5.68
N ALA A 131 15.76 -6.63 5.10
CA ALA A 131 15.55 -8.06 5.31
C ALA A 131 15.73 -8.44 6.79
N LYS A 132 16.78 -7.93 7.43
CA LYS A 132 16.98 -8.12 8.87
C LYS A 132 15.78 -7.64 9.69
N HIS A 133 15.25 -6.45 9.39
CA HIS A 133 14.07 -5.94 10.07
C HIS A 133 12.85 -6.87 9.92
N LEU A 134 12.61 -7.40 8.71
CA LEU A 134 11.51 -8.34 8.46
C LEU A 134 11.63 -9.62 9.27
N VAL A 135 12.85 -10.15 9.41
CA VAL A 135 13.13 -11.35 10.21
C VAL A 135 13.03 -11.04 11.72
N ASP A 136 13.66 -9.96 12.18
CA ASP A 136 13.67 -9.55 13.59
C ASP A 136 12.26 -9.24 14.13
N GLN A 137 11.33 -8.79 13.27
CA GLN A 137 9.93 -8.57 13.62
C GLN A 137 9.06 -9.83 13.54
N GLY A 138 9.62 -10.99 13.17
CA GLY A 138 8.89 -12.24 13.03
C GLY A 138 7.88 -12.25 11.88
N LEU A 139 8.03 -11.35 10.90
CA LEU A 139 7.13 -11.28 9.74
C LEU A 139 7.43 -12.39 8.73
N PHE A 140 8.70 -12.75 8.58
CA PHE A 140 9.16 -13.82 7.69
C PHE A 140 10.34 -14.57 8.31
N SER A 141 10.53 -15.82 7.90
CA SER A 141 11.77 -16.55 8.19
C SER A 141 12.91 -16.02 7.32
N ASP A 142 14.15 -16.17 7.78
CA ASP A 142 15.32 -15.91 6.94
C ASP A 142 15.33 -16.86 5.73
N GLU A 143 16.01 -16.47 4.65
CA GLU A 143 16.08 -17.22 3.38
C GLU A 143 14.71 -17.47 2.71
N THR A 144 13.71 -16.62 3.00
CA THR A 144 12.39 -16.69 2.37
C THR A 144 12.37 -15.99 1.02
N TYR A 145 11.87 -16.65 -0.02
CA TYR A 145 11.58 -16.00 -1.30
C TYR A 145 10.13 -15.51 -1.37
N LEU A 146 9.93 -14.19 -1.24
CA LEU A 146 8.61 -13.56 -1.16
C LEU A 146 7.73 -13.84 -2.39
N LYS A 147 8.34 -14.00 -3.57
CA LYS A 147 7.63 -14.30 -4.81
C LYS A 147 7.05 -15.71 -4.87
N HIS A 148 7.49 -16.62 -4.01
CA HIS A 148 6.91 -17.97 -3.86
C HIS A 148 5.79 -18.02 -2.83
N LEU A 149 5.57 -16.94 -2.08
CA LEU A 149 4.47 -16.87 -1.14
C LEU A 149 3.18 -16.49 -1.86
N PRO A 150 2.02 -17.00 -1.41
CA PRO A 150 0.74 -16.46 -1.84
C PRO A 150 0.69 -14.96 -1.54
N ALA A 151 0.17 -14.16 -2.47
CA ALA A 151 0.14 -12.70 -2.39
C ALA A 151 -0.44 -12.18 -1.04
N LYS A 152 -1.49 -12.85 -0.52
CA LYS A 152 -2.11 -12.55 0.78
C LYS A 152 -1.20 -12.73 2.01
N LYS A 153 -0.09 -13.45 1.88
CA LYS A 153 0.89 -13.69 2.97
C LYS A 153 2.00 -12.65 3.00
N ILE A 154 2.19 -11.88 1.92
CA ILE A 154 3.26 -10.87 1.85
C ILE A 154 2.91 -9.67 2.75
N VAL A 155 1.67 -9.17 2.63
CA VAL A 155 1.11 -8.20 3.57
C VAL A 155 -0.31 -8.67 3.94
N PRO A 156 -0.48 -9.32 5.10
CA PRO A 156 -1.80 -9.69 5.60
C PRO A 156 -2.68 -8.45 5.75
N GLU A 157 -3.95 -8.58 5.37
CA GLU A 157 -4.91 -7.47 5.40
C GLU A 157 -4.41 -6.22 4.68
N LEU A 158 -3.91 -6.38 3.45
CA LEU A 158 -3.25 -5.32 2.66
C LEU A 158 -4.01 -3.98 2.66
N GLU A 159 -5.35 -3.99 2.53
CA GLU A 159 -6.15 -2.75 2.60
C GLU A 159 -6.00 -2.08 3.97
N THR A 160 -6.24 -2.81 5.07
CA THR A 160 -6.06 -2.28 6.42
C THR A 160 -4.64 -1.74 6.62
N ALA A 161 -3.62 -2.52 6.25
CA ALA A 161 -2.22 -2.14 6.41
C ALA A 161 -1.84 -0.87 5.62
N LEU A 162 -2.38 -0.72 4.41
CA LEU A 162 -2.24 0.49 3.58
C LEU A 162 -2.82 1.72 4.29
N PHE A 163 -4.08 1.62 4.74
CA PHE A 163 -4.75 2.75 5.39
C PHE A 163 -4.13 3.07 6.76
N GLU A 164 -3.66 2.08 7.51
CA GLU A 164 -2.88 2.27 8.74
C GLU A 164 -1.56 3.01 8.47
N THR A 165 -0.88 2.68 7.36
CA THR A 165 0.32 3.40 6.92
C THR A 165 0.01 4.87 6.64
N PHE A 166 -1.04 5.17 5.87
CA PHE A 166 -1.42 6.55 5.61
C PHE A 166 -1.87 7.29 6.87
N ALA A 167 -2.61 6.63 7.77
CA ALA A 167 -2.96 7.19 9.06
C ALA A 167 -1.72 7.67 9.82
N HIS A 168 -0.67 6.86 9.87
CA HIS A 168 0.61 7.24 10.48
C HIS A 168 1.20 8.50 9.82
N LEU A 169 1.26 8.58 8.49
CA LEU A 169 1.83 9.74 7.79
C LEU A 169 1.02 11.04 8.04
N TYR A 170 -0.32 10.94 8.09
CA TYR A 170 -1.17 12.07 8.46
C TYR A 170 -0.93 12.49 9.91
N GLU A 171 -0.83 11.54 10.85
CA GLU A 171 -0.61 11.82 12.26
C GLU A 171 0.74 12.50 12.51
N VAL A 172 1.80 12.04 11.84
CA VAL A 172 3.10 12.74 11.85
C VAL A 172 2.94 14.18 11.39
N THR A 173 2.21 14.40 10.29
CA THR A 173 2.00 15.76 9.74
C THR A 173 1.19 16.65 10.68
N PHE A 174 0.11 16.14 11.25
CA PHE A 174 -0.75 16.88 12.18
C PHE A 174 -0.02 17.21 13.47
N ASN A 175 0.76 16.28 14.01
CA ASN A 175 1.58 16.52 15.20
C ASN A 175 2.63 17.61 14.94
N ILE A 176 3.33 17.57 13.81
CA ILE A 176 4.29 18.62 13.41
C ILE A 176 3.60 19.99 13.28
N ALA A 177 2.38 20.01 12.74
CA ALA A 177 1.60 21.22 12.55
C ALA A 177 0.85 21.67 13.82
N ASN A 178 0.96 20.96 14.94
CA ASN A 178 0.20 21.16 16.17
C ASN A 178 -1.33 21.22 15.93
N LEU A 179 -1.83 20.30 15.12
CA LEU A 179 -3.24 20.17 14.76
C LEU A 179 -3.91 19.00 15.50
N PRO A 180 -5.23 19.09 15.80
CA PRO A 180 -5.97 17.97 16.36
C PRO A 180 -5.93 16.73 15.46
N ASN A 181 -5.64 15.56 16.04
CA ASN A 181 -5.64 14.31 15.30
C ASN A 181 -7.06 13.77 15.10
N ARG A 182 -7.65 14.07 13.94
CA ARG A 182 -9.00 13.60 13.56
C ARG A 182 -9.11 12.08 13.34
N LEU A 183 -7.99 11.37 13.35
CA LEU A 183 -7.94 9.92 13.17
C LEU A 183 -7.88 9.19 14.52
N GLU A 184 -7.61 9.89 15.62
CA GLU A 184 -7.43 9.31 16.95
C GLU A 184 -8.57 8.35 17.34
N GLY A 185 -8.21 7.20 17.92
CA GLY A 185 -9.17 6.16 18.33
C GLY A 185 -9.79 5.32 17.20
N LYS A 186 -9.66 5.71 15.92
CA LYS A 186 -10.25 4.97 14.79
C LYS A 186 -9.41 3.74 14.41
N SER A 187 -10.04 2.62 14.07
CA SER A 187 -9.37 1.41 13.58
C SER A 187 -10.19 0.68 12.51
N HIS A 188 -9.54 -0.21 11.75
CA HIS A 188 -10.17 -1.05 10.74
C HIS A 188 -11.10 -0.24 9.80
N ARG A 189 -12.37 -0.67 9.66
CA ARG A 189 -13.37 -0.03 8.80
C ARG A 189 -13.59 1.46 9.11
N THR A 190 -13.58 1.84 10.39
CA THR A 190 -13.79 3.25 10.78
C THR A 190 -12.62 4.13 10.36
N LEU A 191 -11.39 3.60 10.39
CA LEU A 191 -10.21 4.29 9.92
C LEU A 191 -10.20 4.43 8.40
N ILE A 192 -10.49 3.34 7.68
CA ILE A 192 -10.57 3.32 6.22
C ILE A 192 -11.60 4.35 5.73
N GLN A 193 -12.80 4.33 6.32
CA GLN A 193 -13.86 5.27 5.96
C GLN A 193 -13.44 6.72 6.21
N ALA A 194 -12.87 7.01 7.38
CA ALA A 194 -12.42 8.36 7.70
C ALA A 194 -11.32 8.87 6.76
N LEU A 195 -10.39 8.01 6.34
CA LEU A 195 -9.34 8.38 5.39
C LEU A 195 -9.89 8.57 3.97
N ARG A 196 -10.88 7.76 3.56
CA ARG A 196 -11.58 8.01 2.28
C ARG A 196 -12.30 9.35 2.29
N GLU A 197 -13.02 9.67 3.34
CA GLU A 197 -13.69 10.96 3.51
C GLU A 197 -12.71 12.14 3.59
N LEU A 198 -11.54 11.95 4.22
CA LEU A 198 -10.53 12.99 4.37
C LEU A 198 -9.80 13.30 3.06
N ALA A 199 -9.46 12.27 2.28
CA ALA A 199 -8.46 12.38 1.23
C ALA A 199 -8.95 11.96 -0.16
N VAL A 200 -9.88 10.99 -0.24
CA VAL A 200 -10.30 10.37 -1.51
C VAL A 200 -11.56 11.04 -2.04
N TYR A 201 -12.65 11.04 -1.27
CA TYR A 201 -13.93 11.62 -1.70
C TYR A 201 -13.83 13.11 -2.04
N PRO A 202 -13.12 13.95 -1.28
CA PRO A 202 -12.99 15.36 -1.63
C PRO A 202 -12.24 15.63 -2.93
N ILE A 203 -11.49 14.66 -3.46
CA ILE A 203 -10.82 14.77 -4.76
C ILE A 203 -11.73 14.25 -5.88
N ILE A 204 -12.49 13.18 -5.63
CA ILE A 204 -13.42 12.57 -6.58
C ILE A 204 -14.65 13.45 -6.82
N GLU A 205 -15.30 13.94 -5.76
CA GLU A 205 -16.56 14.70 -5.86
C GLU A 205 -16.41 15.95 -6.74
N PRO A 206 -15.35 16.77 -6.64
CA PRO A 206 -15.13 17.87 -7.56
C PRO A 206 -15.01 17.45 -9.03
N ILE A 207 -14.59 16.22 -9.32
CA ILE A 207 -14.40 15.72 -10.69
C ILE A 207 -15.73 15.19 -11.26
N LEU A 208 -16.52 14.47 -10.45
CA LEU A 208 -17.82 13.93 -10.86
C LEU A 208 -18.89 15.01 -11.06
N PHE A 209 -18.80 16.14 -10.35
CA PHE A 209 -19.76 17.24 -10.45
C PHE A 209 -19.26 18.46 -11.25
N ARG A 210 -18.11 18.34 -11.95
CA ARG A 210 -17.58 19.39 -12.84
C ARG A 210 -17.91 19.22 -14.32
N SER A 211 -18.79 18.30 -14.70
CA SER A 211 -19.24 18.15 -16.10
C SER A 211 -20.44 19.04 -16.49
N GLU A 212 -20.82 20.04 -15.68
CA GLU A 212 -21.90 20.98 -16.02
C GLU A 212 -21.48 22.45 -15.82
N ARG A 213 -20.42 22.88 -16.50
CA ARG A 213 -20.21 24.31 -16.80
C ARG A 213 -19.75 24.50 -18.24
#